data_AF-A0A8H6M4V2-F1
#
_entry.id   AF-A0A8H6M4V2-F1
#
_cell.length_a   1.000
_cell.length_b   1.000
_cell.length_c   1.000
_cell.angle_alpha   90.00
_cell.angle_beta   90.00
_cell.angle_gamma   90.00
#
_symmetry.space_group_name_H-M   'P 1'
#
loop_
_entity.id
_entity.type
_entity.pdbx_description
1 polymer ?
#
loop_
_entity_poly.entity_id
_entity_poly.type
_entity_poly.pdbx_seq_one_letter_code
_entity_poly.pdbx_strand_id
1 'polypeptide(L)'
;EWQSLATSFASKGYHLYKYDAKRRRAYPPDAERNLDSEYPYARIVEDCSADKEARLEFPVSRGMRVWPARDSLGHEVMIRLVTKAGDPPDEWLIYKKLQEVFDDPRNHTLPAVAEAFYECCAFVVTPRWDTNAIGRTEIFYDNLAQILDMTEAFLEGLEFLHENRIAHCNIREENMVMNALTDMYQGYHHLRDRAEVQYAFIDFGSAIIFPEDTDLSQALIPRPVHASILDEGTTKQEMYNPFIEDVRLLMRVLQNHVRHVDCQVRGIESLFRNVLKPTSRPTASGTLASLRKIRKVYSESHLASSPKYLFWEPG
;
A
#
# COMPACT_ATOMS: atom_id res chain seq x y z
N GLU A 1 -17.82 18.91 -7.80
CA GLU A 1 -17.14 17.82 -8.53
C GLU A 1 -15.65 18.12 -8.55
N TRP A 2 -14.78 17.12 -8.46
CA TRP A 2 -13.33 17.33 -8.28
C TRP A 2 -12.68 18.26 -9.32
N GLN A 3 -13.21 18.27 -10.55
CA GLN A 3 -12.77 19.14 -11.64
C GLN A 3 -12.88 20.63 -11.31
N SER A 4 -13.75 21.02 -10.37
CA SER A 4 -13.85 22.41 -9.92
C SER A 4 -12.60 22.90 -9.19
N LEU A 5 -11.75 21.99 -8.70
CA LEU A 5 -10.48 22.33 -8.04
C LEU A 5 -9.29 22.36 -9.02
N ALA A 6 -9.48 21.97 -10.29
CA ALA A 6 -8.39 21.81 -11.24
C ALA A 6 -7.60 23.11 -11.45
N THR A 7 -8.27 24.26 -11.58
CA THR A 7 -7.60 25.56 -11.73
C THR A 7 -6.79 25.92 -10.49
N SER A 8 -7.29 25.62 -9.29
CA SER A 8 -6.61 25.90 -8.02
C SER A 8 -5.38 25.03 -7.78
N PHE A 9 -5.39 23.79 -8.29
CA PHE A 9 -4.22 22.91 -8.23
C PHE A 9 -3.21 23.26 -9.33
N ALA A 10 -3.68 23.60 -10.53
CA ALA A 10 -2.82 24.01 -11.63
C ALA A 10 -2.03 25.29 -11.30
N SER A 11 -2.63 26.26 -10.59
CA SER A 11 -1.91 27.46 -10.13
C SER A 11 -0.80 27.18 -9.12
N LYS A 12 -0.77 25.97 -8.54
CA LYS A 12 0.27 25.48 -7.63
C LYS A 12 1.20 24.47 -8.32
N GLY A 13 1.12 24.32 -9.64
CA GLY A 13 1.94 23.39 -10.42
C GLY A 13 1.44 21.94 -10.44
N TYR A 14 0.21 21.67 -10.02
CA TYR A 14 -0.37 20.32 -10.07
C TYR A 14 -1.45 20.20 -11.14
N HIS A 15 -1.14 19.45 -12.20
CA HIS A 15 -2.02 19.19 -13.33
C HIS A 15 -2.80 17.90 -13.09
N LEU A 16 -4.08 18.03 -12.72
CA LEU A 16 -4.93 16.88 -12.45
C LEU A 16 -5.19 16.05 -13.73
N TYR A 17 -5.28 14.73 -13.56
CA TYR A 17 -5.61 13.82 -14.65
C TYR A 17 -6.99 14.09 -15.23
N LYS A 18 -7.16 13.93 -16.54
CA LYS A 18 -8.43 14.13 -17.23
C LYS A 18 -9.38 12.95 -16.96
N TYR A 19 -10.52 13.21 -16.32
CA TYR A 19 -11.51 12.17 -16.00
C TYR A 19 -12.48 11.93 -17.16
N ASP A 20 -12.56 10.68 -17.61
CA ASP A 20 -13.59 10.16 -18.50
C ASP A 20 -14.72 9.55 -17.65
N ALA A 21 -15.85 10.25 -17.57
CA ALA A 21 -17.01 9.82 -16.81
C ALA A 21 -17.67 8.55 -17.37
N LYS A 22 -17.54 8.25 -18.66
CA LYS A 22 -18.12 7.05 -19.29
C LYS A 22 -17.31 5.81 -18.91
N ARG A 23 -15.98 5.92 -18.93
CA ARG A 23 -15.07 4.83 -18.57
C ARG A 23 -14.81 4.72 -17.07
N ARG A 24 -15.12 5.77 -16.31
CA ARG A 24 -14.76 5.89 -14.87
C ARG A 24 -13.25 5.72 -14.68
N ARG A 25 -12.49 6.43 -15.52
CA ARG A 25 -11.03 6.41 -15.57
C ARG A 25 -10.50 7.83 -15.64
N ALA A 26 -9.32 8.06 -15.08
CA ALA A 26 -8.59 9.29 -15.24
C ALA A 26 -7.30 9.04 -16.02
N TYR A 27 -7.00 9.90 -16.97
CA TYR A 27 -5.87 9.80 -17.88
C TYR A 27 -4.85 10.89 -17.60
N PRO A 28 -3.55 10.64 -17.80
CA PRO A 28 -2.53 11.66 -17.58
C PRO A 28 -2.84 12.97 -18.32
N PRO A 29 -2.46 14.13 -17.74
CA PRO A 29 -2.62 15.43 -18.39
C PRO A 29 -1.65 15.57 -19.58
N ASP A 30 -1.83 16.60 -20.40
CA ASP A 30 -0.93 16.90 -21.53
C ASP A 30 0.40 17.55 -21.07
N ALA A 31 0.64 17.70 -19.76
CA ALA A 31 1.86 18.28 -19.22
C ALA A 31 3.07 17.36 -19.51
N GLU A 32 4.26 17.92 -19.72
CA GLU A 32 5.47 17.11 -19.98
C GLU A 32 5.78 16.20 -18.80
N ARG A 33 6.29 15.01 -19.10
CA ARG A 33 6.60 13.95 -18.14
C ARG A 33 8.10 13.90 -17.86
N ASN A 34 8.47 13.68 -16.60
CA ASN A 34 9.82 13.30 -16.25
C ASN A 34 10.00 11.77 -16.42
N LEU A 35 10.98 11.37 -17.22
CA LEU A 35 11.33 9.96 -17.41
C LEU A 35 12.38 9.48 -16.39
N ASP A 36 13.16 10.41 -15.84
CA ASP A 36 14.23 10.16 -14.88
C ASP A 36 13.72 10.49 -13.47
N SER A 37 12.87 9.61 -12.95
CA SER A 37 12.27 9.79 -11.63
C SER A 37 13.13 9.13 -10.53
N GLU A 38 13.59 9.91 -9.57
CA GLU A 38 14.28 9.41 -8.38
C GLU A 38 13.29 9.12 -7.24
N TYR A 39 13.72 8.32 -6.24
CA TYR A 39 12.98 8.15 -4.99
C TYR A 39 12.65 9.52 -4.38
N PRO A 40 11.41 9.78 -3.92
CA PRO A 40 10.35 8.84 -3.57
C PRO A 40 9.33 8.53 -4.68
N TYR A 41 9.60 8.94 -5.91
CA TYR A 41 8.68 8.74 -7.03
C TYR A 41 8.80 7.34 -7.63
N ALA A 42 7.70 6.87 -8.23
CA ALA A 42 7.67 5.55 -8.83
C ALA A 42 8.51 5.50 -10.11
N ARG A 43 9.17 4.36 -10.34
CA ARG A 43 9.85 4.06 -11.59
C ARG A 43 8.83 3.89 -12.71
N ILE A 44 9.15 4.42 -13.88
CA ILE A 44 8.33 4.23 -15.08
C ILE A 44 8.91 3.05 -15.84
N VAL A 45 8.12 2.01 -16.04
CA VAL A 45 8.59 0.82 -16.76
C VAL A 45 8.57 1.10 -18.26
N GLU A 46 9.77 1.03 -18.88
CA GLU A 46 10.21 1.67 -20.13
C GLU A 46 9.39 1.41 -21.41
N ASP A 47 8.39 0.53 -21.40
CA ASP A 47 7.63 0.23 -22.63
C ASP A 47 6.50 1.25 -22.89
N CYS A 48 6.55 2.46 -22.34
CA CYS A 48 5.54 3.51 -22.51
C CYS A 48 5.91 4.53 -23.61
N SER A 49 5.88 4.14 -24.90
CA SER A 49 5.90 5.12 -26.02
C SER A 49 4.77 6.16 -25.88
N ALA A 50 4.85 7.32 -26.55
CA ALA A 50 3.83 8.38 -26.46
C ALA A 50 2.37 7.90 -26.66
N ASP A 51 2.13 6.94 -27.57
CA ASP A 51 0.81 6.30 -27.79
C ASP A 51 0.31 5.45 -26.59
N LYS A 52 1.18 5.16 -25.62
CA LYS A 52 0.92 4.34 -24.43
C LYS A 52 0.80 5.17 -23.15
N GLU A 53 0.97 6.50 -23.20
CA GLU A 53 0.76 7.39 -22.05
C GLU A 53 -0.68 7.29 -21.50
N ALA A 54 -1.67 7.17 -22.39
CA ALA A 54 -3.06 6.92 -22.03
C ALA A 54 -3.28 5.62 -21.23
N ARG A 55 -2.29 4.71 -21.18
CA ARG A 55 -2.38 3.43 -20.49
C ARG A 55 -1.92 3.48 -19.03
N LEU A 56 -1.38 4.61 -18.57
CA LEU A 56 -1.21 4.92 -17.14
C LEU A 56 -2.52 5.38 -16.48
N GLU A 57 -3.66 4.94 -17.02
CA GLU A 57 -4.97 5.32 -16.49
C GLU A 57 -5.10 4.92 -15.03
N PHE A 58 -5.84 5.73 -14.30
CA PHE A 58 -6.14 5.51 -12.90
C PHE A 58 -7.63 5.21 -12.75
N PRO A 59 -8.01 4.10 -12.08
CA PRO A 59 -9.40 3.80 -11.81
C PRO A 59 -9.97 4.85 -10.83
N VAL A 60 -11.00 5.59 -11.27
CA VAL A 60 -11.65 6.59 -10.42
C VAL A 60 -13.05 6.12 -10.04
N SER A 61 -13.26 5.97 -8.74
CA SER A 61 -14.57 5.77 -8.14
C SER A 61 -15.19 7.11 -7.74
N ARG A 62 -16.51 7.26 -7.98
CA ARG A 62 -17.26 8.43 -7.49
C ARG A 62 -17.19 8.44 -5.96
N GLY A 63 -16.84 9.59 -5.39
CA GLY A 63 -16.67 9.75 -3.93
C GLY A 63 -15.24 9.59 -3.42
N MET A 64 -14.25 9.36 -4.30
CA MET A 64 -12.84 9.31 -3.90
C MET A 64 -12.36 10.65 -3.31
N ARG A 65 -11.65 10.56 -2.19
CA ARG A 65 -10.88 11.65 -1.55
C ARG A 65 -9.48 11.79 -2.15
N VAL A 66 -9.23 11.19 -3.30
CA VAL A 66 -7.91 11.12 -3.93
C VAL A 66 -7.99 11.36 -5.42
N TRP A 67 -6.98 12.06 -5.95
CA TRP A 67 -6.89 12.43 -7.35
C TRP A 67 -5.46 12.29 -7.86
N PRO A 68 -5.24 11.54 -8.96
CA PRO A 68 -3.95 11.51 -9.62
C PRO A 68 -3.68 12.85 -10.33
N ALA A 69 -2.43 13.30 -10.28
CA ALA A 69 -1.96 14.52 -10.90
C ALA A 69 -0.52 14.35 -11.39
N ARG A 70 -0.07 15.26 -12.25
CA ARG A 70 1.33 15.45 -12.60
C ARG A 70 1.80 16.79 -12.06
N ASP A 71 2.94 16.83 -11.38
CA ASP A 71 3.52 18.09 -10.92
C ASP A 71 4.22 18.85 -12.09
N SER A 72 4.66 20.08 -11.85
CA SER A 72 5.31 20.90 -12.88
C SER A 72 6.70 20.44 -13.26
N LEU A 73 7.28 19.49 -12.51
CA LEU A 73 8.53 18.83 -12.84
C LEU A 73 8.29 17.56 -13.66
N GLY A 74 7.03 17.15 -13.84
CA GLY A 74 6.65 15.99 -14.63
C GLY A 74 6.53 14.69 -13.83
N HIS A 75 6.55 14.73 -12.50
CA HIS A 75 6.37 13.55 -11.65
C HIS A 75 4.90 13.20 -11.43
N GLU A 76 4.62 11.91 -11.32
CA GLU A 76 3.28 11.41 -11.02
C GLU A 76 3.02 11.43 -9.51
N VAL A 77 1.92 12.07 -9.12
CA VAL A 77 1.54 12.27 -7.72
C VAL A 77 0.07 11.95 -7.46
N MET A 78 -0.25 11.69 -6.20
CA MET A 78 -1.60 11.53 -5.68
C MET A 78 -1.90 12.66 -4.71
N ILE A 79 -2.95 13.43 -4.99
CA ILE A 79 -3.47 14.47 -4.11
C ILE A 79 -4.61 13.89 -3.30
N ARG A 80 -4.50 13.91 -1.97
CA ARG A 80 -5.46 13.32 -1.04
C ARG A 80 -6.05 14.37 -0.12
N LEU A 81 -7.37 14.39 0.00
CA LEU A 81 -8.10 15.17 1.01
C LEU A 81 -8.05 14.44 2.35
N VAL A 82 -7.40 15.06 3.34
CA VAL A 82 -7.13 14.47 4.67
C VAL A 82 -7.80 15.22 5.82
N THR A 83 -8.31 16.43 5.57
CA THR A 83 -9.17 17.14 6.53
C THR A 83 -10.23 17.93 5.79
N LYS A 84 -11.49 17.80 6.24
CA LYS A 84 -12.61 18.66 5.85
C LYS A 84 -12.96 19.58 7.02
N ALA A 85 -13.67 20.68 6.75
CA ALA A 85 -14.26 21.50 7.81
C ALA A 85 -15.05 20.63 8.80
N GLY A 86 -14.62 20.63 10.07
CA GLY A 86 -15.34 19.99 11.18
C GLY A 86 -14.93 18.55 11.52
N ASP A 87 -14.02 17.91 10.77
CA ASP A 87 -13.50 16.57 11.09
C ASP A 87 -12.18 16.66 11.88
N PRO A 88 -11.93 15.75 12.85
CA PRO A 88 -10.65 15.71 13.56
C PRO A 88 -9.48 15.37 12.61
N PRO A 89 -8.28 15.95 12.84
CA PRO A 89 -7.15 15.90 11.91
C PRO A 89 -6.35 14.60 11.94
N ASP A 90 -6.94 13.47 12.36
CA ASP A 90 -6.17 12.26 12.71
C ASP A 90 -5.29 11.77 11.56
N GLU A 91 -5.80 11.74 10.32
CA GLU A 91 -5.02 11.35 9.13
C GLU A 91 -3.88 12.35 8.85
N TRP A 92 -4.11 13.65 9.01
CA TRP A 92 -3.09 14.69 8.82
C TRP A 92 -1.97 14.59 9.86
N LEU A 93 -2.32 14.34 11.12
CA LEU A 93 -1.34 14.14 12.20
C LEU A 93 -0.50 12.88 11.96
N ILE A 94 -1.09 11.82 11.41
CA ILE A 94 -0.36 10.62 11.02
C ILE A 94 0.67 10.93 9.93
N TYR A 95 0.31 11.64 8.86
CA TYR A 95 1.30 12.04 7.84
C TYR A 95 2.42 12.89 8.43
N LYS A 96 2.12 13.82 9.34
CA LYS A 96 3.15 14.61 10.04
C LYS A 96 4.09 13.74 10.86
N LYS A 97 3.55 12.82 11.66
CA LYS A 97 4.38 11.89 12.43
C LYS A 97 5.26 11.03 11.53
N LEU A 98 4.70 10.46 10.46
CA LEU A 98 5.46 9.64 9.51
C LEU A 98 6.57 10.42 8.79
N GLN A 99 6.36 11.71 8.54
CA GLN A 99 7.36 12.59 7.95
C GLN A 99 8.54 12.86 8.91
N GLU A 100 8.31 12.93 10.22
CA GLU A 100 9.37 13.11 11.23
C GLU A 100 10.30 11.89 11.32
N VAL A 101 9.82 10.71 10.95
CA VAL A 101 10.56 9.44 10.92
C VAL A 101 10.72 8.90 9.50
N PHE A 102 10.80 9.80 8.52
CA PHE A 102 10.96 9.46 7.11
C PHE A 102 12.24 8.66 6.83
N ASP A 103 13.34 9.01 7.51
CA ASP A 103 14.64 8.39 7.28
C ASP A 103 14.80 6.99 7.90
N ASP A 104 13.80 6.49 8.65
CA ASP A 104 13.82 5.10 9.13
C ASP A 104 13.57 4.16 7.94
N PRO A 105 14.53 3.28 7.58
CA PRO A 105 14.39 2.41 6.40
C PRO A 105 13.23 1.41 6.50
N ARG A 106 12.68 1.19 7.70
CA ARG A 106 11.51 0.34 7.93
C ARG A 106 10.20 1.08 7.66
N ASN A 107 10.25 2.39 7.39
CA ASN A 107 9.11 3.21 7.04
C ASN A 107 8.64 2.91 5.62
N HIS A 108 7.90 1.81 5.47
CA HIS A 108 7.21 1.45 4.23
C HIS A 108 5.91 2.23 4.08
N THR A 109 5.99 3.56 4.04
CA THR A 109 4.88 4.46 3.75
C THR A 109 5.30 5.50 2.70
N LEU A 110 4.35 6.20 2.09
CA LEU A 110 4.67 7.26 1.15
C LEU A 110 4.87 8.61 1.87
N PRO A 111 5.97 9.33 1.60
CA PRO A 111 6.16 10.65 2.18
C PRO A 111 5.18 11.67 1.62
N ALA A 112 4.83 12.64 2.45
CA ALA A 112 4.14 13.84 1.98
C ALA A 112 5.16 14.75 1.28
N VAL A 113 5.10 14.82 -0.05
CA VAL A 113 6.00 15.69 -0.83
C VAL A 113 5.52 17.15 -0.86
N ALA A 114 4.24 17.38 -0.59
CA ALA A 114 3.70 18.72 -0.38
C ALA A 114 2.40 18.70 0.41
N GLU A 115 2.10 19.84 1.02
CA GLU A 115 0.82 20.16 1.62
C GLU A 115 0.08 21.18 0.74
N ALA A 116 -1.22 21.01 0.56
CA ALA A 116 -2.04 21.99 -0.14
C ALA A 116 -3.30 22.31 0.67
N PHE A 117 -3.65 23.60 0.72
CA PHE A 117 -4.86 24.07 1.37
C PHE A 117 -5.77 24.75 0.35
N TYR A 118 -7.07 24.46 0.43
CA TYR A 118 -8.10 25.13 -0.36
C TYR A 118 -9.35 25.30 0.50
N GLU A 119 -9.77 26.55 0.69
CA GLU A 119 -10.85 26.92 1.61
C GLU A 119 -10.65 26.29 3.00
N CYS A 120 -11.53 25.38 3.41
CA CYS A 120 -11.51 24.68 4.69
C CYS A 120 -10.98 23.24 4.59
N CYS A 121 -10.35 22.89 3.47
CA CYS A 121 -9.84 21.56 3.18
C CYS A 121 -8.32 21.52 3.18
N ALA A 122 -7.76 20.52 3.86
CA ALA A 122 -6.33 20.21 3.83
C ALA A 122 -6.09 18.98 2.95
N PHE A 123 -5.05 19.06 2.14
CA PHE A 123 -4.64 18.02 1.22
C PHE A 123 -3.17 17.67 1.43
N VAL A 124 -2.87 16.39 1.31
CA VAL A 124 -1.51 15.86 1.25
C VAL A 124 -1.24 15.39 -0.17
N VAL A 125 -0.08 15.75 -0.70
CA VAL A 125 0.43 15.25 -1.98
C VAL A 125 1.48 14.19 -1.68
N THR A 126 1.33 13.01 -2.27
CA THR A 126 2.25 11.87 -2.16
C THR A 126 2.69 11.46 -3.57
N PRO A 127 3.84 10.79 -3.73
CA PRO A 127 4.16 10.15 -5.00
C PRO A 127 3.09 9.15 -5.42
N ARG A 128 2.82 9.03 -6.72
CA ARG A 128 1.90 8.00 -7.23
C ARG A 128 2.68 6.70 -7.41
N TRP A 129 2.42 5.75 -6.53
CA TRP A 129 2.79 4.35 -6.71
C TRP A 129 1.54 3.54 -7.11
N ASP A 130 1.71 2.36 -7.70
CA ASP A 130 0.58 1.54 -8.18
C ASP A 130 0.33 0.34 -7.24
N THR A 131 -0.90 -0.18 -7.24
CA THR A 131 -1.32 -1.33 -6.42
C THR A 131 -0.76 -2.67 -6.92
N ASN A 132 0.28 -2.60 -7.75
CA ASN A 132 0.98 -3.70 -8.39
C ASN A 132 1.79 -4.57 -7.43
N ALA A 133 1.96 -4.13 -6.18
CA ALA A 133 2.77 -4.82 -5.19
C ALA A 133 2.36 -6.28 -4.99
N ILE A 134 1.05 -6.53 -4.99
CA ILE A 134 0.49 -7.75 -4.44
C ILE A 134 -0.05 -8.70 -5.50
N GLY A 135 -0.84 -8.27 -6.49
CA GLY A 135 -1.62 -9.28 -7.23
C GLY A 135 -2.21 -8.94 -8.59
N ARG A 136 -1.70 -7.95 -9.33
CA ARG A 136 -2.11 -7.86 -10.74
C ARG A 136 -1.72 -9.16 -11.46
N THR A 137 -2.68 -9.80 -12.12
CA THR A 137 -2.50 -11.08 -12.82
C THR A 137 -1.45 -11.01 -13.92
N GLU A 138 -1.14 -9.80 -14.37
CA GLU A 138 -0.15 -9.49 -15.39
C GLU A 138 1.25 -9.26 -14.80
N ILE A 139 1.41 -9.25 -13.48
CA ILE A 139 2.68 -8.91 -12.82
C ILE A 139 3.20 -10.14 -12.06
N PHE A 140 4.32 -10.69 -12.53
CA PHE A 140 4.82 -11.97 -12.06
C PHE A 140 5.98 -11.83 -11.07
N TYR A 141 6.18 -12.89 -10.28
CA TYR A 141 7.39 -13.10 -9.48
C TYR A 141 8.34 -13.99 -10.25
N ASP A 142 9.60 -13.58 -10.39
CA ASP A 142 10.61 -14.35 -11.12
C ASP A 142 11.16 -15.50 -10.26
N ASN A 143 11.20 -15.30 -8.95
CA ASN A 143 11.76 -16.24 -8.00
C ASN A 143 11.10 -16.17 -6.61
N LEU A 144 11.37 -17.18 -5.78
CA LEU A 144 10.85 -17.28 -4.41
C LEU A 144 11.33 -16.12 -3.51
N ALA A 145 12.55 -15.62 -3.72
CA ALA A 145 13.11 -14.53 -2.93
C ALA A 145 12.25 -13.26 -3.03
N GLN A 146 11.79 -12.90 -4.23
CA GLN A 146 10.94 -11.73 -4.44
C GLN A 146 9.60 -11.81 -3.69
N ILE A 147 9.00 -13.00 -3.60
CA ILE A 147 7.77 -13.24 -2.83
C ILE A 147 8.02 -13.01 -1.34
N LEU A 148 9.14 -13.55 -0.83
CA LEU A 148 9.52 -13.38 0.56
C LEU A 148 9.97 -11.95 0.89
N ASP A 149 10.66 -11.26 -0.03
CA ASP A 149 11.07 -9.86 0.11
C ASP A 149 9.86 -8.93 0.21
N MET A 150 8.85 -9.13 -0.65
CA MET A 150 7.59 -8.39 -0.57
C MET A 150 6.86 -8.66 0.75
N THR A 151 6.77 -9.93 1.15
CA THR A 151 6.13 -10.33 2.43
C THR A 151 6.85 -9.70 3.62
N GLU A 152 8.18 -9.69 3.60
CA GLU A 152 9.03 -9.12 4.64
C GLU A 152 8.87 -7.60 4.72
N ALA A 153 8.89 -6.89 3.59
CA ALA A 153 8.73 -5.44 3.54
C ALA A 153 7.38 -4.98 4.13
N PHE A 154 6.27 -5.64 3.81
CA PHE A 154 4.98 -5.27 4.41
C PHE A 154 4.88 -5.61 5.89
N LEU A 155 5.49 -6.71 6.35
CA LEU A 155 5.52 -7.04 7.78
C LEU A 155 6.44 -6.09 8.56
N GLU A 156 7.57 -5.69 7.99
CA GLU A 156 8.48 -4.67 8.55
C GLU A 156 7.82 -3.30 8.59
N GLY A 157 7.11 -2.91 7.53
CA GLY A 157 6.32 -1.68 7.49
C GLY A 157 5.24 -1.64 8.56
N LEU A 158 4.57 -2.78 8.78
CA LEU A 158 3.54 -2.87 9.79
C LEU A 158 4.13 -2.87 11.22
N GLU A 159 5.26 -3.54 11.42
CA GLU A 159 6.02 -3.45 12.67
C GLU A 159 6.39 -2.00 12.99
N PHE A 160 6.94 -1.28 12.01
CA PHE A 160 7.28 0.13 12.11
C PHE A 160 6.09 1.01 12.47
N LEU A 161 4.94 0.84 11.79
CA LEU A 161 3.71 1.57 12.11
C LEU A 161 3.28 1.32 13.56
N HIS A 162 3.32 0.06 13.99
CA HIS A 162 2.93 -0.32 15.35
C HIS A 162 3.89 0.22 16.42
N GLU A 163 5.20 0.24 16.16
CA GLU A 163 6.20 0.89 17.02
C GLU A 163 5.95 2.39 17.15
N ASN A 164 5.49 3.03 16.07
CA ASN A 164 5.06 4.43 16.06
C ASN A 164 3.63 4.64 16.57
N ARG A 165 3.02 3.60 17.15
CA ARG A 165 1.69 3.61 17.79
C ARG A 165 0.55 3.90 16.82
N ILE A 166 0.75 3.60 15.54
CA ILE A 166 -0.23 3.78 14.48
C ILE A 166 -0.80 2.40 14.14
N ALA A 167 -2.11 2.23 14.30
CA ALA A 167 -2.85 1.13 13.69
C ALA A 167 -3.43 1.63 12.36
N HIS A 168 -3.20 0.90 11.27
CA HIS A 168 -3.66 1.27 9.93
C HIS A 168 -5.18 1.09 9.78
N CYS A 169 -5.75 0.05 10.41
CA CYS A 169 -7.18 -0.28 10.45
C CYS A 169 -7.87 -0.49 9.08
N ASN A 170 -7.11 -0.52 7.98
CA ASN A 170 -7.65 -0.57 6.63
C ASN A 170 -6.71 -1.27 5.63
N ILE A 171 -6.01 -2.30 6.10
CA ILE A 171 -5.10 -3.08 5.26
C ILE A 171 -5.91 -3.92 4.28
N ARG A 172 -5.76 -3.57 3.00
CA ARG A 172 -6.36 -4.21 1.83
C ARG A 172 -5.35 -4.17 0.69
N GLU A 173 -5.51 -5.04 -0.30
CA GLU A 173 -4.62 -5.10 -1.48
C GLU A 173 -4.50 -3.73 -2.18
N GLU A 174 -5.60 -3.01 -2.32
CA GLU A 174 -5.65 -1.66 -2.92
C GLU A 174 -4.89 -0.57 -2.14
N ASN A 175 -4.51 -0.85 -0.89
CA ASN A 175 -3.76 0.06 -0.02
C ASN A 175 -2.29 -0.38 0.16
N MET A 176 -1.84 -1.32 -0.67
CA MET A 176 -0.49 -1.85 -0.69
C MET A 176 0.10 -1.60 -2.08
N VAL A 177 1.13 -0.76 -2.16
CA VAL A 177 1.67 -0.25 -3.43
C VAL A 177 3.14 -0.56 -3.61
N MET A 178 3.59 -0.55 -4.86
CA MET A 178 4.99 -0.73 -5.26
C MET A 178 5.44 0.48 -6.09
N ASN A 179 6.71 0.86 -5.98
CA ASN A 179 7.32 2.00 -6.68
C ASN A 179 7.50 1.79 -8.19
N ALA A 180 6.47 1.32 -8.88
CA ALA A 180 6.46 1.13 -10.32
C ALA A 180 5.09 1.51 -10.90
N LEU A 181 5.12 2.28 -11.98
CA LEU A 181 3.98 2.57 -12.84
C LEU A 181 4.06 1.71 -14.10
N THR A 182 3.02 0.95 -14.37
CA THR A 182 2.96 0.00 -15.48
C THR A 182 1.72 0.23 -16.34
N ASP A 183 1.79 -0.10 -17.63
CA ASP A 183 0.59 -0.26 -18.46
C ASP A 183 -0.24 -1.44 -17.95
N MET A 184 -1.51 -1.22 -17.68
CA MET A 184 -2.47 -2.20 -17.17
C MET A 184 -2.76 -3.40 -18.10
N TYR A 185 -2.32 -3.37 -19.36
CA TYR A 185 -2.63 -4.40 -20.36
C TYR A 185 -1.44 -5.30 -20.72
N GLN A 186 -0.30 -5.15 -20.06
CA GLN A 186 0.93 -5.86 -20.40
C GLN A 186 1.43 -6.71 -19.25
N GLY A 187 1.96 -7.89 -19.60
CA GLY A 187 2.64 -8.77 -18.66
C GLY A 187 4.04 -8.25 -18.34
N TYR A 188 4.39 -8.14 -17.06
CA TYR A 188 5.71 -7.68 -16.62
C TYR A 188 6.44 -8.71 -15.76
N HIS A 189 7.69 -8.91 -16.13
CA HIS A 189 8.73 -9.58 -15.35
C HIS A 189 9.74 -8.54 -14.86
N HIS A 190 10.59 -8.92 -13.91
CA HIS A 190 11.74 -8.11 -13.49
C HIS A 190 11.41 -6.75 -12.83
N LEU A 191 10.18 -6.52 -12.40
CA LEU A 191 9.82 -5.30 -11.65
C LEU A 191 10.34 -5.28 -10.22
N ARG A 192 10.70 -6.45 -9.69
CA ARG A 192 11.06 -6.68 -8.29
C ARG A 192 12.55 -6.95 -8.12
N ASP A 193 13.40 -6.25 -8.87
CA ASP A 193 14.82 -6.23 -8.53
C ASP A 193 14.96 -5.66 -7.11
N ARG A 194 15.60 -6.43 -6.23
CA ARG A 194 15.76 -6.10 -4.82
C ARG A 194 16.51 -4.78 -4.59
N ALA A 195 17.37 -4.37 -5.51
CA ALA A 195 18.11 -3.12 -5.40
C ALA A 195 17.23 -1.88 -5.64
N GLU A 196 16.10 -2.03 -6.33
CA GLU A 196 15.26 -0.91 -6.77
C GLU A 196 13.84 -0.95 -6.21
N VAL A 197 13.31 -2.15 -5.95
CA VAL A 197 11.92 -2.33 -5.58
C VAL A 197 11.65 -1.87 -4.15
N GLN A 198 10.57 -1.11 -4.01
CA GLN A 198 10.09 -0.68 -2.71
C GLN A 198 8.58 -0.89 -2.64
N TYR A 199 8.12 -1.14 -1.43
CA TYR A 199 6.73 -1.38 -1.09
C TYR A 199 6.29 -0.39 -0.02
N ALA A 200 5.03 0.03 -0.07
CA ALA A 200 4.48 0.97 0.88
C ALA A 200 3.00 0.71 1.19
N PHE A 201 2.61 1.04 2.42
CA PHE A 201 1.22 1.25 2.81
C PHE A 201 0.78 2.66 2.46
N ILE A 202 -0.48 2.79 2.04
CA ILE A 202 -1.14 4.06 1.75
C ILE A 202 -2.52 4.09 2.40
N ASP A 203 -3.19 5.26 2.34
CA ASP A 203 -4.57 5.44 2.81
C ASP A 203 -4.75 5.31 4.34
N PHE A 204 -4.26 6.31 5.05
CA PHE A 204 -4.40 6.43 6.51
C PHE A 204 -5.75 7.01 6.96
N GLY A 205 -6.74 7.10 6.07
CA GLY A 205 -8.03 7.72 6.36
C GLY A 205 -8.92 6.96 7.34
N SER A 206 -8.50 5.78 7.81
CA SER A 206 -9.11 5.04 8.94
C SER A 206 -8.08 4.68 10.01
N ALA A 207 -6.83 5.08 9.83
CA ALA A 207 -5.77 4.79 10.75
C ALA A 207 -5.94 5.60 12.05
N ILE A 208 -5.44 5.06 13.14
CA ILE A 208 -5.53 5.66 14.48
C ILE A 208 -4.14 5.73 15.06
N ILE A 209 -3.78 6.91 15.56
CA ILE A 209 -2.58 7.13 16.35
C ILE A 209 -2.92 7.11 17.85
N PHE A 210 -2.25 6.26 18.62
CA PHE A 210 -2.50 6.10 20.05
C PHE A 210 -1.58 6.97 20.92
N PRO A 211 -2.10 7.61 21.98
CA PRO A 211 -1.28 8.34 22.96
C PRO A 211 -0.18 7.47 23.56
N GLU A 212 0.97 8.08 23.91
CA GLU A 212 2.18 7.37 24.40
C GLU A 212 1.94 6.47 25.63
N ASP A 213 1.01 6.86 26.50
CA ASP A 213 0.67 6.15 27.74
C ASP A 213 -0.27 4.95 27.54
N THR A 214 -0.79 4.73 26.33
CA THR A 214 -1.68 3.59 26.06
C THR A 214 -0.92 2.25 26.07
N ASP A 215 -1.43 1.24 26.78
CA ASP A 215 -0.95 -0.14 26.59
C ASP A 215 -1.53 -0.72 25.29
N LEU A 216 -0.73 -0.74 24.23
CA LEU A 216 -1.15 -1.21 22.91
C LEU A 216 -1.58 -2.69 22.92
N SER A 217 -1.09 -3.50 23.87
CA SER A 217 -1.49 -4.91 24.00
C SER A 217 -2.93 -5.08 24.48
N GLN A 218 -3.46 -4.06 25.18
CA GLN A 218 -4.82 -4.00 25.72
C GLN A 218 -5.71 -2.97 25.03
N ALA A 219 -5.21 -2.25 24.03
CA ALA A 219 -6.00 -1.29 23.25
C ALA A 219 -7.24 -1.97 22.66
N LEU A 220 -8.40 -1.33 22.80
CA LEU A 220 -9.67 -1.78 22.27
C LEU A 220 -10.43 -0.61 21.64
N ILE A 221 -10.89 -0.78 20.42
CA ILE A 221 -11.74 0.19 19.71
C ILE A 221 -13.01 -0.49 19.18
N PRO A 222 -14.09 0.27 18.92
CA PRO A 222 -15.28 -0.27 18.29
C PRO A 222 -14.98 -0.76 16.86
N ARG A 223 -15.54 -1.90 16.47
CA ARG A 223 -15.43 -2.41 15.10
C ARG A 223 -16.22 -1.51 14.13
N PRO A 224 -15.61 -0.99 13.05
CA PRO A 224 -16.34 -0.22 12.05
C PRO A 224 -17.44 -1.06 11.41
N VAL A 225 -18.64 -0.48 11.23
CA VAL A 225 -19.80 -1.19 10.66
C VAL A 225 -19.49 -1.80 9.29
N HIS A 226 -18.70 -1.12 8.45
CA HIS A 226 -18.29 -1.62 7.14
C HIS A 226 -17.23 -2.72 7.17
N ALA A 227 -16.44 -2.84 8.24
CA ALA A 227 -15.44 -3.91 8.40
C ALA A 227 -16.08 -5.28 8.68
N SER A 228 -17.31 -5.29 9.21
CA SER A 228 -18.07 -6.52 9.52
C SER A 228 -18.46 -7.37 8.31
N ILE A 229 -18.44 -6.79 7.10
CA ILE A 229 -18.89 -7.45 5.87
C ILE A 229 -17.77 -8.29 5.24
N LEU A 230 -16.50 -7.89 5.41
CA LEU A 230 -15.33 -8.63 4.91
C LEU A 230 -14.90 -9.76 5.85
N ASP A 231 -15.54 -9.85 7.01
CA ASP A 231 -15.14 -10.72 8.10
C ASP A 231 -16.13 -11.87 8.31
N GLU A 232 -16.24 -12.74 7.31
CA GLU A 232 -17.07 -13.95 7.39
C GLU A 232 -16.55 -14.98 8.42
N GLY A 233 -15.47 -14.69 9.17
CA GLY A 233 -14.78 -15.68 10.00
C GLY A 233 -14.21 -15.24 11.35
N THR A 234 -13.96 -13.96 11.65
CA THR A 234 -13.50 -13.55 12.99
C THR A 234 -14.55 -12.83 13.81
N THR A 235 -14.92 -13.47 14.92
CA THR A 235 -15.58 -12.93 16.12
C THR A 235 -16.47 -11.70 15.95
N LYS A 236 -17.79 -11.89 16.16
CA LYS A 236 -18.83 -10.85 16.35
C LYS A 236 -18.59 -9.87 17.52
N GLN A 237 -17.36 -9.75 18.02
CA GLN A 237 -17.01 -8.87 19.13
C GLN A 237 -17.10 -7.41 18.69
N GLU A 238 -17.86 -6.62 19.44
CA GLU A 238 -18.09 -5.20 19.20
C GLU A 238 -16.81 -4.37 19.38
N MET A 239 -15.90 -4.82 20.24
CA MET A 239 -14.60 -4.20 20.51
C MET A 239 -13.47 -5.13 20.08
N TYR A 240 -12.41 -4.57 19.52
CA TYR A 240 -11.25 -5.35 19.06
C TYR A 240 -9.95 -4.56 19.23
N ASN A 241 -8.82 -5.27 19.28
CA ASN A 241 -7.50 -4.67 19.29
C ASN A 241 -7.05 -4.42 17.84
N PRO A 242 -6.84 -3.16 17.42
CA PRO A 242 -6.59 -2.85 16.02
C PRO A 242 -5.23 -3.31 15.53
N PHE A 243 -4.20 -3.32 16.40
CA PHE A 243 -2.87 -3.82 16.07
C PHE A 243 -2.87 -5.32 15.77
N ILE A 244 -3.65 -6.11 16.53
CA ILE A 244 -3.80 -7.55 16.26
C ILE A 244 -4.53 -7.77 14.93
N GLU A 245 -5.54 -6.95 14.67
CA GLU A 245 -6.36 -7.08 13.47
C GLU A 245 -5.60 -6.69 12.20
N ASP A 246 -4.81 -5.63 12.24
CA ASP A 246 -3.95 -5.25 11.12
C ASP A 246 -3.02 -6.39 10.70
N VAL A 247 -2.40 -7.10 11.65
CA VAL A 247 -1.56 -8.27 11.33
C VAL A 247 -2.38 -9.37 10.67
N ARG A 248 -3.61 -9.62 11.14
CA ARG A 248 -4.48 -10.63 10.53
C ARG A 248 -4.94 -10.23 9.14
N LEU A 249 -5.32 -8.97 8.93
CA LEU A 249 -5.73 -8.44 7.63
C LEU A 249 -4.58 -8.52 6.63
N LEU A 250 -3.38 -8.11 7.04
CA LEU A 250 -2.18 -8.25 6.21
C LEU A 250 -1.94 -9.70 5.82
N MET A 251 -2.00 -10.63 6.78
CA MET A 251 -1.82 -12.06 6.48
C MET A 251 -2.97 -12.64 5.64
N ARG A 252 -4.21 -12.14 5.75
CA ARG A 252 -5.31 -12.55 4.87
C ARG A 252 -5.11 -12.07 3.44
N VAL A 253 -4.60 -10.86 3.24
CA VAL A 253 -4.24 -10.36 1.91
C VAL A 253 -3.10 -11.22 1.36
N LEU A 254 -1.99 -11.32 2.09
CA LEU A 254 -0.79 -12.04 1.64
C LEU A 254 -1.02 -13.53 1.37
N GLN A 255 -2.01 -14.18 2.00
CA GLN A 255 -2.22 -15.62 1.79
C GLN A 255 -2.48 -15.96 0.32
N ASN A 256 -3.19 -15.08 -0.41
CA ASN A 256 -3.52 -15.26 -1.82
C ASN A 256 -2.29 -15.17 -2.72
N HIS A 257 -1.23 -14.49 -2.26
CA HIS A 257 -0.04 -14.17 -3.05
C HIS A 257 1.21 -14.91 -2.61
N VAL A 258 1.19 -15.56 -1.44
CA VAL A 258 2.37 -16.22 -0.88
C VAL A 258 2.17 -17.73 -0.74
N ARG A 259 0.97 -18.21 -0.43
CA ARG A 259 0.77 -19.64 -0.09
C ARG A 259 0.94 -20.60 -1.26
N HIS A 260 0.94 -20.12 -2.50
CA HIS A 260 1.22 -20.96 -3.67
C HIS A 260 2.64 -21.53 -3.64
N VAL A 261 3.56 -20.96 -2.84
CA VAL A 261 4.91 -21.50 -2.64
C VAL A 261 5.04 -22.46 -1.46
N ASP A 262 3.94 -22.87 -0.80
CA ASP A 262 3.96 -23.78 0.36
C ASP A 262 4.74 -25.08 0.06
N CYS A 263 4.66 -25.58 -1.18
CA CYS A 263 5.38 -26.78 -1.61
C CYS A 263 6.90 -26.60 -1.76
N GLN A 264 7.37 -25.37 -1.96
CA GLN A 264 8.79 -25.02 -2.14
C GLN A 264 9.41 -24.37 -0.91
N VAL A 265 8.60 -23.72 -0.06
CA VAL A 265 9.03 -23.04 1.16
C VAL A 265 8.23 -23.59 2.33
N ARG A 266 8.66 -24.73 2.86
CA ARG A 266 8.13 -25.32 4.09
C ARG A 266 8.17 -24.31 5.23
N GLY A 267 7.06 -24.22 5.96
CA GLY A 267 6.88 -23.30 7.09
C GLY A 267 5.92 -22.15 6.79
N ILE A 268 5.75 -21.77 5.51
CA ILE A 268 4.81 -20.73 5.09
C ILE A 268 3.38 -21.09 5.51
N GLU A 269 2.89 -22.27 5.14
CA GLU A 269 1.56 -22.74 5.58
C GLU A 269 1.35 -22.62 7.10
N SER A 270 2.34 -23.04 7.89
CA SER A 270 2.27 -22.98 9.35
C SER A 270 2.28 -21.54 9.86
N LEU A 271 3.02 -20.63 9.22
CA LEU A 271 3.01 -19.21 9.56
C LEU A 271 1.60 -18.63 9.43
N PHE A 272 0.98 -18.80 8.25
CA PHE A 272 -0.38 -18.31 8.00
C PHE A 272 -1.39 -18.96 8.96
N ARG A 273 -1.35 -20.28 9.14
CA ARG A 273 -2.26 -21.00 10.05
C ARG A 273 -2.16 -20.50 11.49
N ASN A 274 -0.95 -20.24 11.98
CA ASN A 274 -0.73 -19.79 13.36
C ASN A 274 -1.22 -18.35 13.57
N VAL A 275 -0.98 -17.46 12.61
CA VAL A 275 -1.41 -16.06 12.70
C VAL A 275 -2.92 -15.92 12.54
N LEU A 276 -3.52 -16.61 11.58
CA LEU A 276 -4.94 -16.50 11.24
C LEU A 276 -5.87 -17.32 12.15
N LYS A 277 -5.31 -18.12 13.08
CA LYS A 277 -6.10 -18.83 14.09
C LYS A 277 -6.92 -17.82 14.92
N PRO A 278 -8.25 -17.99 15.12
CA PRO A 278 -9.07 -17.00 15.81
C PRO A 278 -8.61 -16.63 17.23
N THR A 279 -7.99 -17.58 17.94
CA THR A 279 -7.50 -17.38 19.31
C THR A 279 -6.08 -16.80 19.38
N SER A 280 -5.40 -16.63 18.25
CA SER A 280 -4.04 -16.07 18.22
C SER A 280 -4.07 -14.60 18.63
N ARG A 281 -2.98 -14.10 19.21
CA ARG A 281 -2.76 -12.66 19.41
C ARG A 281 -1.45 -12.26 18.75
N PRO A 282 -1.38 -12.30 17.41
CA PRO A 282 -0.16 -12.03 16.67
C PRO A 282 0.29 -10.58 16.87
N THR A 283 1.60 -10.39 16.87
CA THR A 283 2.23 -9.06 16.70
C THR A 283 2.93 -9.02 15.35
N ALA A 284 3.08 -7.83 14.78
CA ALA A 284 3.82 -7.64 13.54
C ALA A 284 5.27 -8.16 13.71
N SER A 285 5.92 -7.78 14.81
CA SER A 285 7.27 -8.22 15.16
C SER A 285 7.44 -9.74 15.28
N GLY A 286 6.52 -10.42 15.99
CA GLY A 286 6.55 -11.87 16.14
C GLY A 286 6.32 -12.60 14.81
N THR A 287 5.47 -12.03 13.95
CA THR A 287 5.17 -12.56 12.62
C THR A 287 6.36 -12.38 11.67
N LEU A 288 6.96 -11.19 11.64
CA LEU A 288 8.17 -10.87 10.89
C LEU A 288 9.35 -11.76 11.30
N ALA A 289 9.59 -11.92 12.61
CA ALA A 289 10.62 -12.80 13.13
C ALA A 289 10.42 -14.26 12.69
N SER A 290 9.15 -14.71 12.66
CA SER A 290 8.80 -16.06 12.20
C SER A 290 9.07 -16.25 10.70
N LEU A 291 8.72 -15.27 9.86
CA LEU A 291 9.05 -15.27 8.43
C LEU A 291 10.58 -15.31 8.21
N ARG A 292 11.32 -14.44 8.88
CA ARG A 292 12.79 -14.38 8.80
C ARG A 292 13.44 -15.71 9.22
N LYS A 293 12.86 -16.39 10.22
CA LYS A 293 13.31 -17.73 10.63
C LYS A 293 13.06 -18.78 9.54
N ILE A 294 11.91 -18.75 8.87
CA ILE A 294 11.61 -19.63 7.72
C ILE A 294 12.60 -19.37 6.59
N ARG A 295 12.82 -18.10 6.21
CA ARG A 295 13.73 -17.71 5.13
C ARG A 295 15.15 -18.23 5.34
N LYS A 296 15.69 -18.10 6.55
CA LYS A 296 17.06 -18.52 6.91
C LYS A 296 17.36 -20.02 6.72
N VAL A 297 16.32 -20.86 6.57
CA VAL A 297 16.48 -22.30 6.32
C VAL A 297 16.96 -22.58 4.89
N TYR A 298 16.68 -21.68 3.94
CA TYR A 298 16.90 -21.90 2.51
C TYR A 298 18.17 -21.20 2.02
N SER A 299 18.90 -21.83 1.11
CA SER A 299 20.03 -21.22 0.42
C SER A 299 19.58 -20.16 -0.58
N GLU A 300 20.45 -19.22 -0.92
CA GLU A 300 20.19 -18.23 -1.98
C GLU A 300 19.86 -18.90 -3.31
N SER A 301 20.54 -19.99 -3.67
CA SER A 301 20.26 -20.75 -4.89
C SER A 301 18.86 -21.35 -4.92
N HIS A 302 18.32 -21.75 -3.76
CA HIS A 302 16.95 -22.24 -3.66
C HIS A 302 15.96 -21.09 -3.80
N LEU A 303 16.22 -19.97 -3.12
CA LEU A 303 15.36 -18.78 -3.19
C LEU A 303 15.36 -18.12 -4.58
N ALA A 304 16.43 -18.31 -5.36
CA ALA A 304 16.52 -17.87 -6.75
C ALA A 304 15.73 -18.73 -7.74
N SER A 305 15.16 -19.88 -7.32
CA SER A 305 14.33 -20.71 -8.18
C SER A 305 12.96 -20.08 -8.43
N SER A 306 12.37 -20.36 -9.59
CA SER A 306 11.05 -19.85 -9.95
C SER A 306 9.92 -20.51 -9.15
N PRO A 307 8.83 -19.77 -8.84
CA PRO A 307 7.63 -20.35 -8.25
C PRO A 307 7.03 -21.42 -9.18
N LYS A 308 6.63 -22.55 -8.62
CA LYS A 308 6.04 -23.67 -9.36
C LYS A 308 4.60 -23.37 -9.81
N TYR A 309 3.91 -22.53 -9.05
CA TYR A 309 2.53 -22.12 -9.28
C TYR A 309 2.46 -20.60 -9.27
N LEU A 310 1.48 -20.04 -9.96
CA LEU A 310 1.26 -18.58 -10.00
C LEU A 310 0.23 -18.11 -8.97
N PHE A 311 -0.72 -18.99 -8.63
CA PHE A 311 -1.84 -18.66 -7.77
C PHE A 311 -2.01 -19.73 -6.69
N TRP A 312 -2.54 -19.29 -5.55
CA TRP A 312 -2.95 -20.18 -4.49
C TRP A 312 -4.45 -20.47 -4.65
N GLU A 313 -4.81 -21.75 -4.69
CA GLU A 313 -6.21 -22.19 -4.62
C GLU A 313 -6.43 -22.86 -3.26
N PRO A 314 -7.42 -22.42 -2.46
CA PRO A 314 -7.85 -23.17 -1.28
C PRO A 314 -8.43 -24.50 -1.75
N GLY A 315 -7.81 -25.61 -1.34
CA GLY A 315 -8.38 -26.95 -1.49
C GLY A 315 -9.56 -27.21 -0.57
#